data_AF-A0A8D8JH97-F1
#
_entry.id   AF-A0A8D8JH97-F1
#
_cell.length_a   1.000
_cell.length_b   1.000
_cell.length_c   1.000
_cell.angle_alpha   90.00
_cell.angle_beta   90.00
_cell.angle_gamma   90.00
#
_symmetry.space_group_name_H-M   'P 1'
#
loop_
_entity.id
_entity.type
_entity.pdbx_description
1 polymer ?
#
loop_
_entity_poly.entity_id
_entity_poly.type
_entity_poly.pdbx_seq_one_letter_code
_entity_poly.pdbx_strand_id
1 'polypeptide(L)'
;MNPAELNYQPVATFENYESSRANYKMEKGAPTRQFIAGVVVNLASVALGTCLGWTSPMGPVYSSNDTSVNPLDVIPDTGEKSWIGSLVAMGALIAPFIAGPCAEKFGRKLTLLGSSAFFVVSWVLLLTTSTVGQLLAA
;
A
#
# COMPACT_ATOMS: atom_id res chain seq x y z
N MET A 1 -25.36 -13.41 54.42
CA MET A 1 -24.79 -13.88 53.14
C MET A 1 -23.38 -14.35 53.45
N ASN A 2 -23.14 -15.67 53.42
CA ASN A 2 -21.86 -16.25 53.81
C ASN A 2 -20.82 -15.97 52.70
N PRO A 3 -19.70 -15.28 52.98
CA PRO A 3 -18.71 -14.95 51.95
C PRO A 3 -18.01 -16.18 51.32
N ALA A 4 -18.23 -17.37 51.88
CA ALA A 4 -17.66 -18.64 51.37
C ALA A 4 -18.35 -19.19 50.12
N GLU A 5 -19.50 -18.66 49.69
CA GLU A 5 -20.21 -19.12 48.48
C GLU A 5 -19.98 -18.24 47.25
N LEU A 6 -19.00 -17.32 47.31
CA LEU A 6 -18.58 -16.62 46.10
C LEU A 6 -17.94 -17.65 45.17
N ASN A 7 -18.64 -17.99 44.09
CA ASN A 7 -18.20 -18.89 43.03
C ASN A 7 -16.94 -18.30 42.37
N TYR A 8 -15.79 -18.55 42.99
CA TYR A 8 -14.49 -18.09 42.55
C TYR A 8 -14.11 -18.92 41.32
N GLN A 9 -14.51 -18.43 40.15
CA GLN A 9 -13.96 -18.91 38.90
C GLN A 9 -12.50 -18.47 38.88
N PRO A 10 -11.52 -19.40 38.92
CA PRO A 10 -10.12 -19.01 38.94
C PRO A 10 -9.84 -18.24 37.65
N VAL A 11 -9.57 -16.93 37.78
CA VAL A 11 -9.04 -16.11 36.69
C VAL A 11 -7.75 -16.78 36.27
N ALA A 12 -7.62 -17.11 34.98
CA ALA A 12 -6.51 -17.92 34.44
C ALA A 12 -5.19 -17.59 35.14
N THR A 13 -4.77 -18.48 36.05
CA THR A 13 -3.58 -18.31 36.89
C THR A 13 -2.35 -18.14 35.99
N PHE A 14 -1.35 -17.38 36.43
CA PHE A 14 -0.10 -17.18 35.69
C PHE A 14 0.51 -18.49 35.15
N GLU A 15 0.31 -19.59 35.87
CA GLU A 15 0.69 -20.94 35.47
C GLU A 15 0.00 -21.42 34.18
N ASN A 16 -1.28 -21.10 33.98
CA ASN A 16 -1.99 -21.40 32.72
C ASN A 16 -1.51 -20.49 31.57
N TYR A 17 -1.12 -19.24 31.86
CA TYR A 17 -0.54 -18.34 30.87
C TYR A 17 0.87 -18.80 30.45
N GLU A 18 1.71 -19.17 31.40
CA GLU A 18 3.04 -19.72 31.15
C GLU A 18 2.96 -21.08 30.48
N SER A 19 2.05 -21.96 30.87
CA SER A 19 1.83 -23.25 30.21
C SER A 19 1.30 -23.06 28.78
N SER A 20 0.39 -22.10 28.55
CA SER A 20 -0.08 -21.77 27.19
C SER A 20 1.05 -21.18 26.32
N ARG A 21 1.92 -20.33 26.88
CA ARG A 21 3.15 -19.84 26.22
C ARG A 21 4.19 -20.93 25.99
N ALA A 22 4.39 -21.83 26.94
CA ALA A 22 5.36 -22.92 26.86
C ALA A 22 4.95 -23.95 25.82
N ASN A 23 3.64 -24.17 25.65
CA ASN A 23 3.07 -24.97 24.57
C ASN A 23 3.05 -24.22 23.23
N TYR A 24 3.17 -22.89 23.22
CA TYR A 24 3.38 -22.08 22.03
C TYR A 24 4.84 -22.16 21.56
N LYS A 25 5.24 -23.35 21.12
CA LYS A 25 6.49 -23.53 20.40
C LYS A 25 6.34 -22.90 19.03
N MET A 26 6.79 -21.65 18.88
CA MET A 26 6.85 -20.96 17.59
C MET A 26 7.52 -21.91 16.59
N GLU A 27 6.76 -22.38 15.60
CA GLU A 27 7.29 -23.20 14.52
C GLU A 27 8.51 -22.47 13.95
N LYS A 28 9.65 -23.16 13.81
CA LYS A 28 10.90 -22.55 13.37
C LYS A 28 10.69 -22.05 11.94
N GLY A 29 10.24 -20.81 11.80
CA GLY A 29 9.89 -20.22 10.52
C GLY A 29 11.07 -20.35 9.58
N ALA A 30 10.87 -20.92 8.40
CA ALA A 30 11.94 -21.11 7.44
C ALA A 30 12.58 -19.73 7.14
N PRO A 31 13.88 -19.52 7.45
CA PRO A 31 14.52 -18.20 7.33
C PRO A 31 14.48 -17.68 5.89
N THR A 32 14.47 -18.60 4.91
CA THR A 32 14.27 -18.30 3.49
C THR A 32 12.91 -17.66 3.20
N ARG A 33 11.82 -18.14 3.82
CA ARG A 33 10.48 -17.56 3.63
C ARG A 33 10.36 -16.16 4.22
N GLN A 34 11.02 -15.92 5.36
CA GLN A 34 11.07 -14.59 5.98
C GLN A 34 11.90 -13.62 5.13
N PHE A 35 13.03 -14.08 4.58
CA PHE A 35 13.86 -13.28 3.68
C PHE A 35 13.11 -12.89 2.39
N ILE A 36 12.45 -13.87 1.74
CA ILE A 36 11.63 -13.62 0.56
C ILE A 36 10.50 -12.63 0.86
N ALA A 37 9.82 -12.78 2.01
CA ALA A 37 8.79 -11.82 2.43
C ALA A 37 9.37 -10.41 2.61
N GLY A 38 10.56 -10.28 3.19
CA GLY A 38 11.25 -9.00 3.32
C GLY A 38 11.59 -8.37 1.97
N VAL A 39 12.09 -9.15 1.02
CA VAL A 39 12.39 -8.68 -0.35
C VAL A 39 11.11 -8.19 -1.06
N VAL A 40 10.01 -8.94 -0.94
CA VAL A 40 8.71 -8.56 -1.53
C VAL A 40 8.19 -7.24 -0.95
N VAL A 41 8.33 -7.03 0.36
CA VAL A 41 7.93 -5.77 1.00
C VAL A 41 8.81 -4.61 0.53
N ASN A 42 10.12 -4.82 0.34
CA ASN A 42 11.00 -3.78 -0.17
C ASN A 42 10.70 -3.40 -1.62
N LEU A 43 10.24 -4.34 -2.45
CA LEU A 43 9.76 -4.03 -3.81
C LEU A 43 8.59 -3.04 -3.80
N ALA A 44 7.69 -3.12 -2.80
CA ALA A 44 6.62 -2.13 -2.63
C ALA A 44 7.16 -0.74 -2.27
N SER A 45 8.25 -0.67 -1.48
CA SER A 45 8.93 0.61 -1.19
C SER A 45 9.58 1.21 -2.44
N VAL A 46 10.19 0.37 -3.29
CA VAL A 46 10.75 0.82 -4.58
C VAL A 46 9.65 1.38 -5.48
N ALA A 47 8.52 0.67 -5.57
CA ALA A 47 7.34 1.09 -6.33
C ALA A 47 6.83 2.47 -5.85
N LEU A 48 6.74 2.69 -4.53
CA LEU A 48 6.39 4.00 -3.98
C LEU A 48 7.40 5.09 -4.38
N GLY A 49 8.70 4.78 -4.35
CA GLY A 49 9.75 5.70 -4.83
C GLY A 49 9.57 6.09 -6.30
N THR A 50 9.22 5.13 -7.16
CA THR A 50 8.92 5.40 -8.57
C THR A 50 7.67 6.30 -8.72
N CYS A 51 6.63 6.09 -7.90
CA CYS A 51 5.44 6.94 -7.90
C CYS A 51 5.67 8.38 -7.44
N LEU A 52 6.71 8.64 -6.64
CA LEU A 52 7.07 10.00 -6.27
C LEU A 52 7.99 10.64 -7.32
N GLY A 53 8.82 9.84 -7.99
CA GLY A 53 9.85 10.33 -8.91
C GLY A 53 9.42 10.49 -10.37
N TRP A 54 8.35 9.83 -10.82
CA TRP A 54 7.99 9.79 -12.25
C TRP A 54 7.61 11.13 -12.87
N THR A 55 7.17 12.10 -12.06
CA THR A 55 6.82 13.44 -12.52
C THR A 55 8.05 14.27 -12.90
N SER A 56 9.23 13.94 -12.37
CA SER A 56 10.48 14.67 -12.63
C SER A 56 10.91 14.67 -14.10
N PRO A 57 11.01 13.51 -14.80
CA PRO A 57 11.34 13.49 -16.23
C PRO A 57 10.19 13.96 -17.13
N MET A 58 8.95 14.04 -16.63
CA MET A 58 7.78 14.42 -17.44
C MET A 58 7.58 15.93 -17.60
N GLY A 59 8.16 16.75 -16.73
CA GLY A 59 8.14 18.22 -16.87
C GLY A 59 8.57 18.74 -18.26
N PRO A 60 9.74 18.34 -18.80
CA PRO A 60 10.16 18.75 -20.14
C PRO A 60 9.33 18.12 -21.26
N VAL A 61 8.84 16.88 -21.09
CA VAL A 61 8.00 16.18 -22.06
C VAL A 61 6.68 16.91 -22.27
N TYR A 62 6.01 17.32 -21.18
CA TYR A 62 4.76 18.11 -21.22
C TYR A 62 4.94 19.55 -21.67
N SER A 63 6.16 19.98 -21.96
CA SER A 63 6.47 21.31 -22.48
C SER A 63 6.92 21.25 -23.95
N SER A 64 7.07 20.04 -24.50
CA SER A 64 7.40 19.82 -25.90
C SER A 64 6.13 19.78 -26.76
N ASN A 65 6.17 20.49 -27.89
CA ASN A 65 5.07 20.55 -28.87
C ASN A 65 5.19 19.45 -29.94
N ASP A 66 6.11 18.51 -29.74
CA ASP A 66 6.39 17.41 -30.65
C ASP A 66 5.54 16.20 -30.24
N THR A 67 4.58 15.83 -31.07
CA THR A 67 3.65 14.71 -30.85
C THR A 67 4.36 13.35 -30.85
N SER A 68 5.61 13.27 -31.29
CA SER A 68 6.44 12.06 -31.18
C SER A 68 7.02 11.87 -29.77
N VAL A 69 7.09 12.94 -28.98
CA VAL A 69 7.65 12.97 -27.61
C VAL A 69 6.53 13.13 -26.57
N ASN A 70 5.52 13.95 -26.88
CA ASN A 70 4.37 14.18 -26.03
C ASN A 70 3.12 13.46 -26.61
N PRO A 71 2.68 12.34 -26.01
CA PRO A 71 1.49 11.62 -26.44
C PRO A 71 0.17 12.33 -26.06
N LEU A 72 0.23 13.50 -25.41
CA LEU A 72 -0.93 14.30 -25.05
C LEU A 72 -1.37 15.19 -26.21
N ASP A 73 -2.67 15.15 -26.54
CA ASP A 73 -3.29 16.03 -27.55
C ASP A 73 -3.17 17.53 -27.22
N VAL A 74 -2.98 17.88 -25.95
CA VAL A 74 -2.93 19.26 -25.45
C VAL A 74 -1.79 19.42 -24.46
N ILE A 75 -1.06 20.55 -24.56
CA ILE A 75 -0.04 20.94 -23.59
C ILE A 75 -0.71 21.25 -22.25
N PRO A 76 -0.38 20.54 -21.15
CA PRO A 76 -1.00 20.78 -19.86
C PRO A 76 -0.70 22.18 -19.33
N ASP A 77 -1.73 22.85 -18.82
CA ASP A 77 -1.57 24.13 -18.15
C ASP A 77 -0.79 23.99 -16.83
N THR A 78 -0.25 25.08 -16.32
CA THR A 78 0.45 25.15 -15.02
C THR A 78 -0.43 24.63 -13.88
N GLY A 79 -1.75 24.88 -13.95
CA GLY A 79 -2.71 24.32 -13.00
C GLY A 79 -2.79 22.79 -13.06
N GLU A 80 -2.86 22.21 -14.25
CA GLU A 80 -2.99 20.76 -14.45
C GLU A 80 -1.72 20.01 -14.00
N LYS A 81 -0.54 20.57 -14.30
CA LYS A 81 0.75 20.05 -13.80
C LYS A 81 0.79 20.01 -12.26
N SER A 82 0.24 21.03 -11.62
CA SER A 82 0.17 21.09 -10.15
C SER A 82 -0.79 20.03 -9.59
N TRP A 83 -1.95 19.84 -10.23
CA TRP A 83 -2.90 18.79 -9.85
C TRP A 83 -2.32 17.39 -9.99
N ILE A 84 -1.57 17.09 -11.05
CA ILE A 84 -0.90 15.79 -11.25
C ILE A 84 0.06 15.49 -10.09
N GLY A 85 0.84 16.48 -9.62
CA GLY A 85 1.73 16.31 -8.47
C GLY A 85 0.98 16.18 -7.14
N SER A 86 -0.08 16.97 -6.93
CA SER A 86 -0.85 17.00 -5.69
C SER A 86 -1.73 15.76 -5.48
N LEU A 87 -2.18 15.09 -6.55
CA LEU A 87 -2.99 13.88 -6.46
C LEU A 87 -2.25 12.74 -5.74
N VAL A 88 -0.94 12.62 -5.92
CA VAL A 88 -0.12 11.63 -5.21
C VAL A 88 -0.14 11.88 -3.71
N ALA A 89 -0.02 13.15 -3.28
CA ALA A 89 -0.09 13.52 -1.87
C ALA A 89 -1.50 13.31 -1.27
N MET A 90 -2.54 13.63 -2.05
CA MET A 90 -3.93 13.40 -1.65
C MET A 90 -4.25 11.90 -1.52
N GLY A 91 -3.79 11.09 -2.48
CA GLY A 91 -3.91 9.64 -2.45
C GLY A 91 -3.16 9.03 -1.25
N ALA A 92 -1.96 9.51 -0.95
CA ALA A 92 -1.20 9.09 0.23
C ALA A 92 -1.91 9.42 1.56
N LEU A 93 -2.70 10.49 1.60
CA LEU A 93 -3.50 10.85 2.76
C LEU A 93 -4.72 9.94 2.94
N ILE A 94 -5.39 9.56 1.84
CA ILE A 94 -6.62 8.74 1.88
C ILE A 94 -6.31 7.24 2.01
N ALA A 95 -5.23 6.76 1.38
CA ALA A 95 -4.90 5.34 1.28
C ALA A 95 -4.81 4.60 2.63
N PRO A 96 -4.22 5.15 3.71
CA PRO A 96 -4.12 4.45 5.00
C PRO A 96 -5.48 4.15 5.63
N PHE A 97 -6.45 5.05 5.46
CA PHE A 97 -7.80 4.88 6.02
C PHE A 97 -8.56 3.71 5.40
N ILE A 98 -8.28 3.41 4.12
CA ILE A 98 -8.88 2.28 3.40
C ILE A 98 -8.04 1.01 3.59
N ALA A 99 -6.72 1.14 3.54
CA ALA A 99 -5.79 0.02 3.62
C ALA A 99 -5.80 -0.68 4.98
N GLY A 100 -5.96 0.06 6.09
CA GLY A 100 -6.00 -0.50 7.44
C GLY A 100 -7.11 -1.53 7.65
N PRO A 101 -8.40 -1.15 7.49
CA PRO A 101 -9.52 -2.08 7.61
C PRO A 101 -9.47 -3.24 6.61
N CYS A 102 -8.99 -2.98 5.38
CA CYS A 102 -8.83 -4.02 4.36
C CYS A 102 -7.76 -5.06 4.73
N ALA A 103 -6.66 -4.66 5.39
CA ALA A 103 -5.61 -5.56 5.84
C ALA A 103 -6.08 -6.50 6.96
N GLU A 104 -6.94 -6.00 7.86
CA GLU A 104 -7.51 -6.78 8.95
C GLU A 104 -8.59 -7.75 8.48
N LYS A 105 -9.44 -7.34 7.53
CA LYS A 105 -10.60 -8.15 7.08
C LYS A 105 -10.26 -9.23 6.04
N PHE A 106 -9.39 -8.94 5.07
CA PHE A 106 -9.05 -9.85 3.97
C PHE A 106 -7.72 -10.59 4.18
N GLY A 107 -6.95 -10.18 5.21
CA GLY A 107 -5.65 -10.73 5.53
C GLY A 107 -4.49 -10.07 4.75
N ARG A 108 -3.37 -9.86 5.45
CA ARG A 108 -2.17 -9.14 4.97
C ARG A 108 -1.68 -9.53 3.57
N LYS A 109 -1.77 -10.80 3.18
CA LYS A 109 -1.26 -11.28 1.89
C LYS A 109 -2.14 -10.85 0.70
N LEU A 110 -3.46 -10.93 0.85
CA LEU A 110 -4.39 -10.55 -0.22
C LEU A 110 -4.44 -9.04 -0.40
N THR A 111 -4.36 -8.28 0.70
CA THR A 111 -4.30 -6.81 0.63
C THR A 111 -3.05 -6.33 -0.10
N LEU A 112 -1.89 -6.97 0.14
CA LEU A 112 -0.65 -6.63 -0.56
C LEU A 112 -0.70 -7.00 -2.06
N LEU A 113 -1.34 -8.13 -2.40
CA LEU A 113 -1.51 -8.54 -3.79
C LEU A 113 -2.50 -7.62 -4.52
N GLY A 114 -3.59 -7.23 -3.86
CA GLY A 114 -4.59 -6.32 -4.39
C GLY A 114 -4.04 -4.90 -4.62
N SER A 115 -3.27 -4.36 -3.67
CA SER A 115 -2.61 -3.07 -3.85
C SER A 115 -1.58 -3.11 -4.98
N SER A 116 -0.82 -4.21 -5.11
CA SER A 116 0.09 -4.40 -6.24
C SER A 116 -0.65 -4.46 -7.57
N ALA A 117 -1.81 -5.14 -7.66
CA ALA A 117 -2.59 -5.19 -8.88
C ALA A 117 -3.14 -3.80 -9.27
N PHE A 118 -3.68 -3.05 -8.29
CA PHE A 118 -4.13 -1.68 -8.51
C PHE A 118 -3.00 -0.77 -8.99
N PHE A 119 -1.82 -0.94 -8.42
CA PHE A 119 -0.61 -0.23 -8.84
C PHE A 119 -0.25 -0.52 -10.30
N VAL A 120 -0.26 -1.79 -10.71
CA VAL A 120 0.00 -2.17 -12.11
C VAL A 120 -1.02 -1.56 -13.06
N VAL A 121 -2.31 -1.55 -12.69
CA VAL A 121 -3.37 -0.92 -13.50
C VAL A 121 -3.15 0.59 -13.66
N SER A 122 -2.80 1.28 -12.58
CA SER A 122 -2.46 2.71 -12.61
C SER A 122 -1.30 3.01 -13.58
N TRP A 123 -0.22 2.21 -13.53
CA TRP A 123 0.89 2.37 -14.47
C TRP A 123 0.51 2.07 -15.93
N VAL A 124 -0.36 1.10 -16.18
CA VAL A 124 -0.86 0.81 -17.54
C VAL A 124 -1.71 1.98 -18.06
N LEU A 125 -2.52 2.60 -17.21
CA LEU A 125 -3.29 3.80 -17.56
C LEU A 125 -2.36 4.99 -17.86
N LEU A 126 -1.31 5.18 -17.07
CA LEU A 126 -0.29 6.20 -17.34
C LEU A 126 0.41 5.98 -18.69
N LEU A 127 0.72 4.73 -19.05
CA LEU A 127 1.38 4.41 -20.33
C LEU A 127 0.46 4.58 -21.55
N THR A 128 -0.85 4.44 -21.36
CA THR A 128 -1.85 4.52 -22.43
C THR A 128 -2.53 5.89 -22.50
N THR A 129 -2.08 6.85 -21.69
CA THR A 129 -2.68 8.18 -21.63
C THR A 129 -2.50 8.95 -22.95
N SER A 130 -3.61 9.43 -23.50
CA SER A 130 -3.62 10.33 -24.67
C SER A 130 -4.22 11.70 -24.34
N THR A 131 -4.75 11.85 -23.13
CA THR A 131 -5.45 13.05 -22.67
C THR A 131 -5.09 13.38 -21.22
N VAL A 132 -5.10 14.67 -20.89
CA VAL A 132 -4.82 15.13 -19.51
C VAL A 132 -5.81 14.53 -18.51
N GLY A 133 -7.07 14.33 -18.89
CA GLY A 133 -8.07 13.69 -18.03
C GLY A 133 -7.76 12.24 -17.68
N GLN A 134 -7.24 11.46 -18.63
CA GLN A 134 -6.79 10.08 -18.36
C GLN A 134 -5.54 10.06 -17.48
N LEU A 135 -4.64 11.02 -17.66
CA LEU A 135 -3.46 11.18 -16.81
C LEU A 135 -3.81 11.50 -15.35
N LEU A 136 -4.88 12.28 -15.12
CA LEU A 136 -5.38 12.61 -13.78
C LEU A 136 -6.18 11.46 -13.14
N ALA A 137 -6.79 10.59 -13.96
CA ALA A 137 -7.57 9.45 -13.50
C ALA A 137 -6.73 8.20 -13.19
N ALA A 138 -5.50 8.14 -13.72
CA ALA A 138 -4.55 7.07 -13.51
C ALA A 138 -3.93 7.11 -12.10
#